data_AF-A0A7Y4NIP7-F1
#
_entry.id   AF-A0A7Y4NIP7-F1
#
_cell.length_a   1.000
_cell.length_b   1.000
_cell.length_c   1.000
_cell.angle_alpha   90.00
_cell.angle_beta   90.00
_cell.angle_gamma   90.00
#
_symmetry.space_group_name_H-M   'P 1'
#
loop_
_entity.id
_entity.type
_entity.pdbx_description
1 polymer ?
#
loop_
_entity_poly.entity_id
_entity_poly.type
_entity_poly.pdbx_seq_one_letter_code
_entity_poly.pdbx_strand_id
1 'polypeptide(L)'
;RSAVFTPLPQAGLLIVDEEHDGSYKQQDGIRYHARDFALVRAKSLGVPVLLGSATPSLETLHNAYAGRYTHLRLKQRAGDARPPRVRILDVRKRPLHDGLSADVLAGIGEHLQRGQQVLVFKNRRGYAPVLLCHDCGWTAPCQRCDAPMT
;
A
#
# COMPACT_ATOMS: atom_id res chain seq x y z
N ARG A 1 2.64 10.90 -13.14
CA ARG A 1 4.03 11.23 -12.73
C ARG A 1 4.66 12.43 -13.46
N SER A 2 4.74 12.45 -14.80
CA SER A 2 5.43 13.49 -15.58
C SER A 2 4.78 14.89 -15.54
N ALA A 3 3.47 14.95 -15.27
CA ALA A 3 2.72 16.20 -15.14
C ALA A 3 3.29 17.16 -14.08
N VAL A 4 4.12 16.67 -13.15
CA VAL A 4 4.85 17.53 -12.19
C VAL A 4 5.79 18.52 -12.87
N PHE A 5 6.13 18.33 -14.15
CA PHE A 5 6.97 19.25 -14.94
C PHE A 5 6.18 20.13 -15.91
N THR A 6 4.85 19.95 -16.02
CA THR A 6 4.03 20.76 -16.93
C THR A 6 4.16 22.24 -16.57
N PRO A 7 4.49 23.15 -17.52
CA PRO A 7 4.57 24.59 -17.24
C PRO A 7 3.25 25.11 -16.66
N LEU A 8 3.32 25.68 -15.45
CA LEU A 8 2.17 26.27 -14.75
C LEU A 8 2.64 27.58 -14.10
N PRO A 9 2.67 28.70 -14.85
CA PRO A 9 3.22 29.97 -14.37
C PRO A 9 2.38 30.61 -13.26
N GLN A 10 1.10 30.26 -13.16
CA GLN A 10 0.14 30.79 -12.18
C GLN A 10 -0.54 29.65 -11.41
N ALA A 11 0.24 28.64 -10.98
CA ALA A 11 -0.31 27.61 -10.12
C ALA A 11 -0.82 28.23 -8.81
N GLY A 12 -1.99 27.80 -8.32
CA GLY A 12 -2.52 28.20 -7.01
C GLY A 12 -2.50 27.08 -5.96
N LEU A 13 -2.42 25.83 -6.39
CA LEU A 13 -2.45 24.63 -5.55
C LEU A 13 -1.92 23.45 -6.37
N LEU A 14 -1.15 22.57 -5.74
CA LEU A 14 -0.84 21.24 -6.29
C LEU A 14 -1.54 20.17 -5.46
N ILE A 15 -2.18 19.20 -6.14
CA ILE A 15 -2.82 18.06 -5.50
C ILE A 15 -2.13 16.79 -5.99
N VAL A 16 -1.69 15.96 -5.05
CA VAL A 16 -1.19 14.61 -5.32
C VAL A 16 -2.15 13.64 -4.66
N ASP A 17 -2.96 12.98 -5.46
CA ASP A 17 -3.87 11.93 -5.01
C ASP A 17 -3.15 10.59 -4.93
N GLU A 18 -3.59 9.71 -4.02
CA GLU A 18 -2.91 8.44 -3.70
C GLU A 18 -1.38 8.60 -3.54
N GLU A 19 -0.95 9.58 -2.75
CA GLU A 19 0.47 10.00 -2.65
C GLU A 19 1.46 8.87 -2.32
N HIS A 20 0.95 7.80 -1.71
CA HIS A 20 1.70 6.61 -1.31
C HIS A 20 2.04 5.68 -2.50
N ASP A 21 1.43 5.89 -3.66
CA ASP A 21 1.59 5.02 -4.83
C ASP A 21 3.05 5.06 -5.36
N GLY A 22 3.68 3.88 -5.37
CA GLY A 22 5.02 3.67 -5.90
C GLY A 22 5.15 4.00 -7.39
N SER A 23 4.05 4.13 -8.14
CA SER A 23 4.04 4.59 -9.54
C SER A 23 4.56 6.02 -9.71
N TYR A 24 4.58 6.82 -8.63
CA TYR A 24 5.21 8.13 -8.62
C TYR A 24 6.75 8.07 -8.62
N LYS A 25 7.34 6.92 -8.32
CA LYS A 25 8.79 6.72 -8.40
C LYS A 25 9.19 6.26 -9.80
N GLN A 26 9.93 7.10 -10.50
CA GLN A 26 10.58 6.73 -11.76
C GLN A 26 11.82 5.88 -11.48
N GLN A 27 11.90 4.68 -12.07
CA GLN A 27 13.00 3.73 -11.87
C GLN A 27 14.04 3.79 -12.99
N ASP A 28 13.61 4.13 -14.21
CA ASP A 28 14.43 4.15 -15.42
C ASP A 28 14.91 5.56 -15.78
N GLY A 29 16.16 5.66 -16.21
CA GLY A 29 16.80 6.93 -16.55
C GLY A 29 17.01 7.80 -15.32
N ILE A 30 16.52 9.05 -15.36
CA ILE A 30 16.58 9.96 -14.21
C ILE A 30 15.55 9.49 -13.17
N ARG A 31 16.06 9.04 -12.03
CA ARG A 31 15.23 8.57 -10.92
C ARG A 31 14.75 9.75 -10.10
N TYR A 32 13.44 9.92 -10.02
CA TYR A 32 12.80 10.91 -9.18
C TYR A 32 11.49 10.38 -8.62
N HIS A 33 11.05 10.98 -7.51
CA HIS A 33 9.73 10.75 -6.95
C HIS A 33 8.84 11.96 -7.24
N ALA A 34 7.76 11.77 -8.00
CA ALA A 34 6.92 12.88 -8.45
C ALA A 34 6.27 13.64 -7.28
N ARG A 35 5.87 12.95 -6.19
CA ARG A 35 5.40 13.58 -4.95
C ARG A 35 6.43 14.56 -4.38
N ASP A 36 7.67 14.13 -4.23
CA ASP A 36 8.73 14.95 -3.62
C ASP A 36 9.06 16.15 -4.52
N PHE A 37 9.05 15.94 -5.85
CA PHE A 37 9.14 17.04 -6.81
C PHE A 37 7.97 18.02 -6.73
N ALA A 38 6.74 17.54 -6.50
CA ALA A 38 5.59 18.42 -6.31
C ALA A 38 5.77 19.31 -5.07
N LEU A 39 6.32 18.77 -3.97
CA LEU A 39 6.63 19.55 -2.77
C LEU A 39 7.69 20.62 -3.04
N VAL A 40 8.79 20.27 -3.70
CA VAL A 40 9.86 21.22 -4.05
C VAL A 40 9.33 22.30 -5.00
N ARG A 41 8.55 21.90 -6.00
CA ARG A 41 7.95 22.82 -6.98
C ARG A 41 6.98 23.78 -6.32
N ALA A 42 6.10 23.29 -5.45
CA ALA A 42 5.16 24.13 -4.73
C ALA A 42 5.85 25.14 -3.82
N LYS A 43 6.93 24.72 -3.14
CA LYS A 43 7.78 25.63 -2.37
C LYS A 43 8.39 26.72 -3.26
N SER A 44 8.89 26.38 -4.44
CA SER A 44 9.43 27.35 -5.41
C SER A 44 8.38 28.31 -5.96
N LEU A 45 7.13 27.87 -6.09
CA LEU A 45 6.01 28.69 -6.57
C LEU A 45 5.29 29.45 -5.44
N GLY A 46 5.61 29.17 -4.18
CA GLY A 46 4.94 29.77 -3.03
C GLY A 46 3.48 29.31 -2.85
N VAL A 47 3.15 28.09 -3.26
CA VAL A 47 1.77 27.57 -3.26
C VAL A 47 1.60 26.37 -2.32
N PRO A 48 0.38 26.12 -1.80
CA PRO A 48 0.10 24.92 -1.00
C PRO A 48 0.18 23.63 -1.83
N VAL A 49 0.39 22.51 -1.11
CA VAL A 49 0.27 21.15 -1.63
C VAL A 49 -0.72 20.36 -0.79
N LEU A 50 -1.64 19.66 -1.44
CA LEU A 50 -2.50 18.67 -0.81
C LEU A 50 -2.02 17.27 -1.19
N LEU A 51 -1.61 16.49 -0.18
CA LEU A 51 -1.29 15.07 -0.32
C LEU A 51 -2.50 14.26 0.15
N GLY A 52 -3.24 13.68 -0.79
CA GLY A 52 -4.40 12.83 -0.53
C GLY A 52 -4.00 11.36 -0.49
N SER A 53 -4.47 10.63 0.53
CA SER A 53 -4.32 9.17 0.59
C SER A 53 -5.21 8.58 1.69
N ALA A 54 -5.81 7.42 1.42
CA ALA A 54 -6.44 6.60 2.46
C ALA A 54 -5.42 5.77 3.26
N THR A 55 -4.25 5.53 2.68
CA THR A 55 -3.13 4.75 3.24
C THR A 55 -1.83 5.54 3.07
N PRO A 56 -1.63 6.65 3.81
CA PRO A 56 -0.50 7.54 3.61
C PRO A 56 0.84 6.81 3.76
N SER A 57 1.84 7.23 3.00
CA SER A 57 3.21 6.75 3.11
C SER A 57 3.74 7.04 4.52
N LEU A 58 4.64 6.20 5.02
CA LEU A 58 5.19 6.36 6.36
C LEU A 58 5.94 7.69 6.50
N GLU A 59 6.60 8.15 5.43
CA GLU A 59 7.30 9.43 5.38
C GLU A 59 6.31 10.61 5.50
N THR A 60 5.21 10.57 4.74
CA THR A 60 4.16 11.61 4.80
C THR A 60 3.50 11.63 6.17
N LEU A 61 3.17 10.47 6.72
CA LEU A 61 2.58 10.34 8.06
C LEU A 61 3.53 10.84 9.15
N HIS A 62 4.82 10.52 9.06
CA HIS A 62 5.85 11.02 9.97
C HIS A 62 5.95 12.54 9.93
N ASN A 63 6.01 13.14 8.74
CA ASN A 63 6.06 14.60 8.59
C ASN A 63 4.81 15.29 9.17
N ALA A 64 3.64 14.66 9.02
CA ALA A 64 2.40 15.14 9.63
C ALA A 64 2.44 15.08 11.17
N TYR A 65 2.89 13.96 11.75
CA TYR A 65 3.02 13.83 13.20
C TYR A 65 4.13 14.68 13.81
N ALA A 66 5.20 14.94 13.06
CA ALA A 66 6.26 15.86 13.45
C ALA A 66 5.88 17.35 13.31
N GLY A 67 4.64 17.66 12.87
CA GLY A 67 4.16 19.03 12.69
C GLY A 67 4.70 19.77 11.47
N ARG A 68 5.43 19.07 10.57
CA ARG A 68 5.90 19.66 9.31
C ARG A 68 4.76 19.82 8.30
N TYR A 69 3.81 18.88 8.31
CA TYR A 69 2.59 18.94 7.50
C TYR A 69 1.36 19.07 8.40
N THR A 70 0.32 19.74 7.90
CA THR A 70 -0.98 19.76 8.58
C THR A 70 -1.73 18.46 8.28
N HIS A 71 -2.10 17.71 9.31
CA HIS A 71 -2.81 16.45 9.17
C HIS A 71 -4.34 16.65 9.16
N LEU A 72 -4.93 16.70 7.97
CA LEU A 72 -6.38 16.79 7.79
C LEU A 72 -6.99 15.39 7.71
N ARG A 73 -7.93 15.06 8.60
CA ARG A 73 -8.52 13.71 8.70
C ARG A 73 -10.02 13.72 8.43
N LEU A 74 -10.44 12.99 7.41
CA LEU A 74 -11.86 12.69 7.15
C LEU A 74 -12.22 11.38 7.86
N LYS A 75 -13.01 11.45 8.94
CA LYS A 75 -13.37 10.29 9.78
C LYS A 75 -14.61 9.54 9.28
N GLN A 76 -15.39 10.17 8.41
CA GLN A 76 -16.63 9.62 7.87
C GLN A 76 -16.39 9.21 6.41
N ARG A 77 -16.92 8.04 6.04
CA ARG A 77 -16.94 7.61 4.64
C ARG A 77 -18.05 8.37 3.90
N ALA A 78 -17.88 8.54 2.60
CA ALA A 78 -18.94 9.08 1.76
C ALA A 78 -20.13 8.11 1.73
N GLY A 79 -21.35 8.63 1.93
CA GLY A 79 -22.59 7.86 1.93
C GLY A 79 -22.66 6.81 3.05
N ASP A 80 -23.32 5.68 2.75
CA ASP A 80 -23.58 4.59 3.70
C ASP A 80 -22.52 3.47 3.67
N ALA A 81 -21.33 3.74 3.14
CA ALA A 81 -20.29 2.72 2.98
C ALA A 81 -19.84 2.14 4.33
N ARG A 82 -20.11 0.86 4.56
CA ARG A 82 -19.70 0.13 5.77
C ARG A 82 -18.38 -0.60 5.56
N PRO A 83 -17.51 -0.69 6.58
CA PRO A 83 -16.30 -1.52 6.51
C PRO A 83 -16.65 -2.98 6.20
N PRO A 84 -15.83 -3.69 5.40
CA PRO A 84 -16.04 -5.11 5.15
C PRO A 84 -15.82 -5.92 6.44
N ARG A 85 -16.47 -7.08 6.54
CA ARG A 85 -16.17 -8.05 7.60
C ARG A 85 -14.87 -8.76 7.24
N VAL A 86 -13.88 -8.67 8.12
CA VAL A 86 -12.57 -9.32 7.95
C VAL A 86 -12.53 -10.59 8.81
N ARG A 87 -12.04 -11.69 8.24
CA ARG A 87 -11.80 -12.95 8.95
C ARG A 87 -10.34 -13.36 8.75
N ILE A 88 -9.69 -13.72 9.85
CA ILE A 88 -8.33 -14.28 9.85
C ILE A 88 -8.47 -15.79 9.99
N LEU A 89 -7.86 -16.53 9.07
CA LEU A 89 -7.86 -17.98 9.09
C LEU A 89 -6.44 -18.48 9.37
N ASP A 90 -6.29 -19.25 10.44
CA ASP A 90 -5.05 -19.95 10.73
C ASP A 90 -4.93 -21.18 9.83
N VAL A 91 -3.87 -21.22 9.04
CA VAL A 91 -3.59 -22.30 8.09
C VAL A 91 -2.61 -23.34 8.63
N ARG A 92 -2.12 -23.18 9.86
CA ARG A 92 -1.19 -24.14 10.48
C ARG A 92 -1.85 -25.51 10.62
N LYS A 93 -1.09 -26.57 10.35
CA LYS A 93 -1.53 -27.98 10.40
C LYS A 93 -2.73 -28.28 9.50
N ARG A 94 -2.99 -27.46 8.47
CA ARG A 94 -4.06 -27.67 7.51
C ARG A 94 -3.49 -28.01 6.13
N PRO A 95 -4.10 -28.96 5.39
CA PRO A 95 -3.75 -29.16 4.00
C PRO A 95 -4.11 -27.90 3.20
N LEU A 96 -3.20 -27.51 2.31
CA LEU A 96 -3.40 -26.40 1.38
C LEU A 96 -3.42 -26.95 -0.04
N HIS A 97 -4.38 -26.47 -0.83
CA HIS A 97 -4.45 -26.73 -2.26
C HIS A 97 -4.03 -25.44 -2.99
N ASP A 98 -2.91 -25.49 -3.70
CA ASP A 98 -2.31 -24.32 -4.37
C ASP A 98 -2.12 -23.11 -3.45
N GLY A 99 -1.83 -23.36 -2.17
CA GLY A 99 -1.63 -22.33 -1.14
C GLY A 99 -2.92 -21.81 -0.48
N LEU A 100 -4.09 -22.36 -0.82
CA LEU A 100 -5.38 -22.00 -0.25
C LEU A 100 -5.95 -23.10 0.64
N SER A 101 -6.56 -22.71 1.76
CA SER A 101 -7.26 -23.66 2.64
C SER A 101 -8.64 -24.02 2.08
N ALA A 102 -9.17 -25.17 2.50
CA ALA A 102 -10.52 -25.62 2.12
C ALA A 102 -11.61 -24.57 2.44
N ASP A 103 -11.51 -23.88 3.59
CA ASP A 103 -12.43 -22.82 4.00
C ASP A 103 -12.44 -21.65 3.00
N VAL A 104 -11.27 -21.26 2.50
CA VAL A 104 -11.13 -20.18 1.51
C VAL A 104 -11.71 -20.63 0.18
N LEU A 105 -11.37 -21.83 -0.29
CA LEU A 105 -11.88 -22.37 -1.55
C LEU A 105 -13.41 -22.48 -1.55
N ALA A 106 -14.01 -22.92 -0.44
CA ALA A 106 -15.46 -22.96 -0.29
C ALA A 106 -16.08 -21.56 -0.41
N GLY A 107 -15.51 -20.57 0.28
CA GLY A 107 -15.97 -19.18 0.20
C GLY A 107 -15.85 -18.59 -1.22
N ILE A 108 -14.74 -18.87 -1.92
CA ILE A 108 -14.56 -18.46 -3.32
C ILE A 108 -15.66 -19.09 -4.19
N GLY A 109 -15.91 -20.40 -4.03
CA GLY A 109 -16.95 -21.11 -4.78
C GLY A 109 -18.35 -20.53 -4.56
N GLU A 110 -18.73 -20.22 -3.31
CA GLU A 110 -20.02 -19.61 -2.99
C GLU A 110 -20.22 -18.27 -3.69
N HIS A 111 -19.20 -17.40 -3.70
CA HIS A 111 -19.27 -16.11 -4.36
C HIS A 111 -19.36 -16.24 -5.88
N LEU A 112 -18.57 -17.13 -6.48
CA LEU A 112 -18.61 -17.36 -7.93
C LEU A 112 -19.94 -17.97 -8.39
N GLN A 113 -20.53 -18.88 -7.61
CA GLN A 113 -21.85 -19.47 -7.90
C GLN A 113 -22.98 -18.42 -7.90
N ARG A 114 -22.80 -17.33 -7.16
CA ARG A 114 -23.72 -16.17 -7.17
C ARG A 114 -23.48 -15.19 -8.33
N GLY A 115 -22.58 -15.52 -9.26
CA GLY A 115 -22.21 -14.63 -10.36
C GLY A 115 -21.37 -13.41 -9.92
N GLN A 116 -20.78 -13.46 -8.72
CA GLN A 116 -19.92 -12.41 -8.20
C GLN A 116 -18.46 -12.66 -8.59
N GLN A 117 -17.60 -11.68 -8.31
CA GLN A 117 -16.16 -11.77 -8.57
C GLN A 117 -15.38 -11.91 -7.26
N VAL A 118 -14.25 -12.61 -7.36
CA VAL A 118 -13.30 -12.80 -6.25
C VAL A 118 -11.92 -12.34 -6.72
N LEU A 119 -11.26 -11.50 -5.92
CA LEU A 119 -9.87 -11.11 -6.11
C LEU A 119 -8.98 -11.87 -5.13
N VAL A 120 -7.97 -12.57 -5.66
CA VAL A 120 -6.96 -13.29 -4.86
C VAL A 120 -5.63 -12.56 -5.01
N PHE A 121 -5.11 -12.01 -3.91
CA PHE A 121 -3.84 -11.33 -3.87
C PHE A 121 -2.71 -12.29 -3.50
N LYS A 122 -1.59 -12.23 -4.24
CA LYS A 122 -0.35 -12.97 -3.99
C LYS A 122 0.82 -12.00 -3.99
N ASN A 123 1.87 -12.32 -3.24
CA ASN A 123 3.14 -11.58 -3.29
C ASN A 123 3.70 -11.51 -4.73
N ARG A 124 4.40 -10.42 -5.05
CA ARG A 124 5.03 -10.21 -6.36
C ARG A 124 6.05 -11.32 -6.64
N ARG A 125 6.17 -11.74 -7.91
CA ARG A 125 7.21 -12.70 -8.34
C ARG A 125 8.60 -12.16 -7.98
N GLY A 126 9.50 -13.03 -7.55
CA GLY A 126 10.87 -12.68 -7.15
C GLY A 126 11.04 -12.29 -5.69
N TYR A 127 10.04 -12.52 -4.83
CA TYR A 127 10.21 -12.40 -3.38
C TYR A 127 11.11 -13.53 -2.85
N ALA A 128 12.06 -13.20 -1.98
CA ALA A 128 12.91 -14.20 -1.34
C ALA A 128 12.06 -15.04 -0.38
N PRO A 129 12.02 -16.38 -0.54
CA PRO A 129 11.17 -17.23 0.27
C PRO A 129 11.70 -17.32 1.70
N VAL A 130 10.83 -17.10 2.68
CA VAL A 130 11.15 -17.38 4.08
C VAL A 130 10.89 -18.86 4.37
N LEU A 131 11.79 -19.52 5.09
CA LEU A 131 11.57 -20.88 5.58
C LEU A 131 10.62 -20.85 6.79
N LEU A 132 9.45 -21.46 6.64
CA LEU A 132 8.38 -21.52 7.64
C LEU A 132 7.95 -22.96 7.90
N CYS A 133 7.81 -23.35 9.17
CA CYS A 133 7.17 -24.61 9.55
C CYS A 133 5.64 -24.47 9.50
N HIS A 134 4.97 -25.26 8.66
CA HIS A 134 3.52 -25.25 8.53
C HIS A 134 2.76 -25.81 9.75
N ASP A 135 3.42 -26.49 10.69
CA ASP A 135 2.76 -27.06 11.86
C ASP A 135 2.77 -26.12 13.07
N CYS A 136 3.91 -25.48 13.35
CA CYS A 136 4.07 -24.63 14.53
C CYS A 136 4.23 -23.14 14.22
N GLY A 137 4.51 -22.78 12.97
CA GLY A 137 4.75 -21.40 12.56
C GLY A 137 6.16 -20.88 12.82
N TRP A 138 7.11 -21.76 13.19
CA TRP A 138 8.51 -21.37 13.35
C TRP A 138 9.10 -20.87 12.03
N THR A 139 9.85 -19.77 12.08
CA THR A 139 10.60 -19.20 10.95
C THR A 139 12.10 -19.25 11.24
N ALA A 140 12.92 -19.55 10.24
CA ALA A 140 14.38 -19.62 10.41
C ALA A 140 14.98 -18.22 10.71
N PRO A 141 15.58 -18.00 11.90
CA PRO A 141 16.22 -16.73 12.25
C PRO A 141 17.67 -16.70 11.78
N CYS A 142 18.18 -15.52 11.40
CA CYS A 142 19.61 -15.34 11.20
C CYS A 142 20.36 -15.47 12.55
N GLN A 143 21.50 -16.17 12.57
CA GLN A 143 22.30 -16.31 13.80
C GLN A 143 23.15 -15.06 14.12
N ARG A 144 23.19 -14.07 13.22
CA ARG A 144 24.02 -12.85 13.34
C ARG A 144 23.21 -11.59 13.59
N CYS A 145 21.91 -11.60 13.32
CA CYS A 145 21.00 -10.47 13.52
C CYS A 145 19.54 -10.96 13.64
N ASP A 146 18.63 -10.08 14.01
CA ASP A 146 17.20 -10.41 14.17
C ASP A 146 16.41 -10.49 12.85
N ALA A 147 17.10 -10.55 11.70
CA ALA A 147 16.44 -10.71 10.41
C ALA A 147 16.02 -12.17 10.17
N PRO A 148 14.87 -12.42 9.49
CA PRO A 148 14.54 -13.75 9.00
C PRO A 148 15.56 -14.17 7.93
N MET A 149 15.88 -15.48 7.87
CA MET A 149 16.65 -16.01 6.75
C MET A 149 15.83 -15.93 5.46
N THR A 150 16.48 -15.52 4.38
CA THR A 150 15.94 -15.35 3.02
C THR A 150 16.75 -16.13 2.00
#